data_AF-A0A099KAK5-F1
#
_entry.id   AF-A0A099KAK5-F1
#
_cell.length_a   1.000
_cell.length_b   1.000
_cell.length_c   1.000
_cell.angle_alpha   90.00
_cell.angle_beta   90.00
_cell.angle_gamma   90.00
#
_symmetry.space_group_name_H-M   'P 1'
#
loop_
_entity.id
_entity.type
_entity.pdbx_description
1 polymer ?
#
loop_
_entity_poly.entity_id
_entity_poly.type
_entity_poly.pdbx_seq_one_letter_code
_entity_poly.pdbx_strand_id
1 'polypeptide(L)' 'MDDWLAIFMIVITVVIIIGNLSTFQKSSKQKMRKNSLNDLKETLPRTKKSTHKMAPIEKKQP' A
#
# COMPACT_ATOMS: atom_id res chain seq x y z
N MET A 1 -8.04 46.81 16.81
CA MET A 1 -7.05 45.78 17.17
C MET A 1 -7.78 44.45 17.37
N ASP A 2 -8.65 44.11 16.43
CA ASP A 2 -9.73 43.13 16.64
C ASP A 2 -9.60 41.95 15.67
N ASP A 3 -8.99 42.18 14.50
CA ASP A 3 -8.75 41.15 13.49
C ASP A 3 -7.59 40.20 13.84
N TRP A 4 -6.71 40.61 14.76
CA TRP A 4 -5.57 39.79 15.18
C TRP A 4 -6.03 38.50 15.89
N LEU A 5 -7.11 38.57 16.66
CA LEU A 5 -7.70 37.41 17.32
C LEU A 5 -8.33 36.44 16.31
N ALA A 6 -9.02 36.96 15.30
CA ALA A 6 -9.63 36.16 14.24
C ALA A 6 -8.57 35.41 13.42
N ILE A 7 -7.49 36.11 13.04
CA ILE A 7 -6.34 35.51 12.34
C ILE A 7 -5.71 34.40 13.19
N PHE A 8 -5.53 34.63 14.49
CA PHE A 8 -4.96 33.64 15.40
C PHE A 8 -5.80 32.36 15.51
N MET A 9 -7.12 32.48 15.61
CA MET A 9 -8.04 31.34 15.67
C MET A 9 -8.04 30.51 14.38
N ILE A 10 -7.93 31.17 13.23
CA ILE A 10 -7.83 30.49 11.93
C ILE A 10 -6.52 29.69 11.85
N VAL A 11 -5.39 30.29 12.26
CA VAL A 11 -4.09 29.61 12.27
C VAL A 11 -4.10 28.40 13.18
N ILE A 12 -4.63 28.51 14.40
CA ILE A 12 -4.75 27.37 15.32
C ILE A 12 -5.56 26.24 14.72
N THR A 13 -6.71 26.57 14.13
CA THR A 13 -7.61 25.57 13.53
C THR A 13 -6.91 24.82 12.38
N VAL A 14 -6.20 25.55 11.52
CA VAL A 14 -5.44 24.97 10.41
C VAL A 14 -4.29 24.09 10.92
N VAL A 15 -3.57 24.52 11.96
CA VAL A 15 -2.49 23.72 12.57
C VAL A 15 -3.02 22.44 13.22
N ILE A 16 -4.18 22.46 13.87
CA ILE A 16 -4.79 21.26 14.45
C ILE A 16 -5.22 20.28 13.34
N ILE A 17 -5.87 20.78 12.28
CA ILE A 17 -6.29 19.94 11.15
C ILE A 17 -5.07 19.34 10.45
N ILE A 18 -4.05 20.14 10.11
CA ILE A 18 -2.83 19.65 9.46
C ILE A 18 -2.03 18.74 10.39
N GLY A 19 -1.94 19.06 11.68
CA GLY A 19 -1.26 18.24 12.69
C GLY A 19 -1.92 16.87 12.84
N ASN A 20 -3.25 16.83 12.89
CA ASN A 20 -4.03 15.60 12.94
C ASN A 20 -4.02 14.83 11.60
N LEU A 21 -4.01 15.54 10.46
CA LEU A 21 -3.89 14.92 9.14
C LEU A 21 -2.48 14.33 8.90
N SER A 22 -1.44 15.00 9.42
CA SER A 22 -0.05 14.56 9.38
C SER A 22 0.17 13.26 10.16
N THR A 23 -0.51 13.11 11.31
CA THR A 23 -0.54 11.83 12.04
C THR A 23 -1.37 10.76 11.32
N PHE A 24 -2.41 11.14 10.57
CA PHE A 24 -3.20 10.20 9.75
C PHE A 24 -2.42 9.58 8.59
N GLN A 25 -1.47 10.33 7.99
CA GLN A 25 -0.61 9.79 6.93
C GLN A 25 0.34 8.67 7.42
N LYS A 26 0.66 8.61 8.72
CA LYS A 26 1.44 7.49 9.29
C LYS A 26 0.66 6.17 9.29
N SER A 27 -0.68 6.21 9.37
CA SER A 27 -1.51 5.00 9.33
C SER A 27 -1.60 4.40 7.92
N SER A 28 -1.69 5.25 6.89
CA SER A 28 -1.84 4.82 5.49
C SER A 28 -0.60 4.14 4.89
N LYS A 29 0.61 4.46 5.36
CA LYS A 29 1.85 3.82 4.87
C LYS A 29 2.10 2.45 5.48
N GLN A 30 1.32 2.05 6.48
CA GLN A 30 1.42 0.72 7.07
C GLN A 30 0.64 -0.26 6.21
N LYS A 31 1.36 -1.05 5.38
CA LYS A 31 0.75 -2.19 4.68
C LYS A 31 0.08 -3.08 5.74
N MET A 32 -1.22 -3.30 5.60
CA MET A 32 -2.03 -4.17 6.49
C MET A 32 -1.43 -5.58 6.62
N ARG A 33 -0.62 -6.00 5.65
CA ARG A 33 0.17 -7.24 5.69
C ARG A 33 1.63 -6.97 5.31
N LYS A 34 2.56 -7.46 6.13
CA LYS A 34 4.01 -7.30 5.92
C LYS A 34 4.52 -8.03 4.66
N ASN A 35 3.84 -9.11 4.26
CA ASN A 35 4.19 -9.99 3.13
C ASN A 35 3.03 -10.07 2.13
N SER A 36 3.27 -10.22 0.83
CA SER A 36 2.19 -10.45 -0.15
C SER A 36 1.52 -11.81 0.05
N LEU A 37 0.27 -11.99 -0.38
CA LEU A 37 -0.46 -13.27 -0.42
C LEU A 37 0.30 -14.38 -1.17
N ASN A 38 1.25 -13.98 -2.01
CA ASN A 38 2.07 -14.90 -2.79
C ASN A 38 3.46 -15.13 -2.17
N ASP A 39 3.76 -14.51 -1.03
CA ASP A 39 5.05 -14.60 -0.32
C ASP A 39 4.94 -15.40 0.99
N LEU A 40 3.82 -16.11 1.24
CA LEU A 40 3.75 -16.96 2.43
C LEU A 40 4.75 -18.11 2.26
N LYS A 41 5.40 -18.50 3.37
CA LYS A 41 6.30 -19.66 3.43
C LYS A 41 5.63 -20.97 2.98
N GLU A 42 4.30 -21.03 3.09
CA GLU A 42 3.49 -22.17 2.66
C GLU A 42 3.14 -22.15 1.17
N THR A 43 3.39 -21.04 0.47
CA THR A 43 3.29 -21.03 -0.99
C THR A 43 4.56 -21.63 -1.56
N LEU A 44 4.39 -22.62 -2.43
CA LEU A 44 5.51 -23.23 -3.15
C LEU A 44 6.29 -22.13 -3.89
N PRO A 45 7.64 -22.18 -3.90
CA PRO A 45 8.45 -21.16 -4.53
C PRO A 45 8.08 -21.01 -6.01
N ARG A 46 7.49 -19.87 -6.37
CA ARG A 46 7.02 -19.58 -7.73
C ARG A 46 8.18 -19.48 -8.74
N THR A 47 9.40 -19.31 -8.25
CA THR A 47 10.64 -19.21 -9.04
C THR A 47 11.65 -20.28 -8.62
N LYS A 48 11.28 -21.54 -8.83
CA LYS A 48 12.19 -22.61 -9.25
C LYS A 48 11.66 -23.21 -10.55
N LYS A 49 11.52 -22.39 -11.59
CA LYS A 49 11.04 -22.86 -12.89
C LYS A 49 12.09 -23.82 -13.48
N SER A 50 11.90 -25.12 -13.25
CA SER A 50 12.46 -26.13 -14.14
C SER A 50 11.75 -25.98 -15.48
N THR A 51 12.52 -26.00 -16.57
CA THR A 51 11.99 -25.99 -17.94
C THR A 51 10.90 -27.04 -18.06
N HIS A 52 9.74 -26.67 -18.64
CA HIS A 52 8.61 -27.56 -18.86
C HIS A 52 9.09 -28.89 -19.47
N LYS A 53 8.93 -30.00 -18.75
CA LYS A 53 9.49 -31.31 -19.11
C LYS A 53 8.58 -32.18 -19.99
N MET A 54 7.32 -31.76 -20.18
CA MET A 54 6.39 -32.54 -21.00
C MET A 54 6.57 -32.18 -22.47
N ALA A 55 6.56 -33.20 -23.32
CA ALA A 55 6.53 -33.03 -24.76
C ALA A 55 5.27 -32.20 -25.14
N PRO A 56 5.38 -31.26 -26.09
CA PRO A 56 4.21 -30.58 -26.63
C PRO A 56 3.22 -31.60 -27.18
N ILE A 57 1.96 -31.53 -26.75
CA ILE A 57 0.89 -32.30 -27.37
C ILE A 57 0.60 -31.63 -28.70
N GLU A 58 0.88 -32.30 -29.80
CA GLU A 58 0.52 -31.83 -31.13
C GLU A 58 -1.01 -31.71 -31.21
N LYS A 59 -1.50 -30.48 -31.25
CA LYS A 59 -2.91 -30.21 -31.51
C LYS A 59 -3.14 -30.53 -32.98
N LYS A 60 -3.88 -31.61 -33.28
CA LYS A 60 -4.48 -31.78 -34.60
C LYS A 60 -5.34 -30.55 -34.87
N GLN A 61 -4.93 -29.76 -35.87
CA GLN A 61 -5.75 -28.66 -36.37
C GLN A 61 -7.05 -29.25 -36.93
N PRO A 62 -8.19 -28.54 -36.76
CA PRO A 62 -9.49 -29.00 -37.23
C PRO A 62 -9.53 -29.22 -38.74
#